data_AF-A0A816C3Z2-F1
#
_entry.id   AF-A0A816C3Z2-F1
#
_cell.length_a   1.000
_cell.length_b   1.000
_cell.length_c   1.000
_cell.angle_alpha   90.00
_cell.angle_beta   90.00
_cell.angle_gamma   90.00
#
_symmetry.space_group_name_H-M   'P 1'
#
loop_
_entity.id
_entity.type
_entity.pdbx_description
1 polymer ?
#
loop_
_entity_poly.entity_id
_entity_poly.type
_entity_poly.pdbx_seq_one_letter_code
_entity_poly.pdbx_strand_id
1 'polypeptide(L)'
;MEYRPVNNEENDTFEGQDQTLSPYMQFETQDESTHEKQSKWSHQKDLDDFFVRIYQYHQKHGFFCIVLSEIFGLIQFIFIVSFTTLIVQCVDYPLLFRSTPFARNITNKIQINQVIQSPKQCLHHMHLITSLCLILSIIYWLYRLCRALYNLLSYFNIRAFYTQALDIKPNDLPNMTWHEVQQRLLIAQRTHHLCIHKSTLTELDIHNRLLRFKNYEVALVNKAILPPKLHLPIIGDIISFTSGFKFNLRLILFWGPYSPFDQRWHLRQEYKIHSQREALARQLSRFILLYGVANLLLSPFIFIWQVLNLFYGYTELVRREPGVLGSRRWSNYGRLYLRHFNELDHSLNQRLNCGYKPAMSYMSSFVNYSIVEIAKFVSFTSGAILAVLIILTIYDEDVLNVEHMLTLMTSLGVVLGICRSLIPDENAVFDPEQMLQLVLAQVHYQPDSWKDHAHTDYVQAEFGQMFQLKYVYFLEELLSPFITPIILCFQLRRKSLQIIDFLRNYTVDVQGVGDVCSFAQLDIGKHGNMK
;
A
#
# COMPACT_ATOMS: atom_id res chain seq x y z
N MET A 1 -59.32 -68.55 7.07
CA MET A 1 -57.87 -68.45 7.36
C MET A 1 -57.46 -66.97 7.42
N GLU A 2 -57.80 -66.14 8.41
CA GLU A 2 -58.29 -66.33 9.79
C GLU A 2 -57.26 -66.92 10.79
N TYR A 3 -57.24 -66.28 11.97
CA TYR A 3 -56.54 -66.56 13.24
C TYR A 3 -55.03 -66.21 13.42
N ARG A 4 -54.81 -65.08 14.12
CA ARG A 4 -53.99 -65.04 15.35
C ARG A 4 -54.87 -65.44 16.55
N PRO A 5 -54.36 -66.20 17.53
CA PRO A 5 -54.35 -65.78 18.95
C PRO A 5 -53.09 -66.32 19.72
N VAL A 6 -52.73 -66.01 20.99
CA VAL A 6 -53.03 -64.94 21.98
C VAL A 6 -51.84 -64.87 22.99
N ASN A 7 -51.92 -64.02 24.02
CA ASN A 7 -50.99 -63.75 25.12
C ASN A 7 -50.96 -64.83 26.26
N ASN A 8 -50.32 -64.44 27.38
CA ASN A 8 -50.42 -64.91 28.80
C ASN A 8 -49.37 -65.96 29.25
N GLU A 9 -48.89 -66.03 30.51
CA GLU A 9 -49.01 -65.23 31.78
C GLU A 9 -47.81 -65.67 32.69
N GLU A 10 -47.10 -64.76 33.37
CA GLU A 10 -47.10 -64.47 34.84
C GLU A 10 -46.44 -65.48 35.83
N ASN A 11 -45.85 -64.91 36.90
CA ASN A 11 -45.34 -65.50 38.16
C ASN A 11 -44.06 -66.38 38.09
N ASP A 12 -43.05 -66.24 38.96
CA ASP A 12 -43.12 -66.30 40.42
C ASP A 12 -42.20 -65.32 41.19
N THR A 13 -42.62 -65.01 42.42
CA THR A 13 -41.89 -64.28 43.47
C THR A 13 -41.04 -65.19 44.35
N PHE A 14 -39.88 -64.73 44.87
CA PHE A 14 -39.40 -65.16 46.19
C PHE A 14 -38.50 -64.11 46.88
N GLU A 15 -38.68 -63.95 48.19
CA GLU A 15 -37.95 -63.05 49.09
C GLU A 15 -36.61 -63.67 49.55
N GLY A 16 -35.64 -62.86 50.03
CA GLY A 16 -34.43 -63.46 50.64
C GLY A 16 -33.24 -62.56 51.00
N GLN A 17 -33.41 -61.64 51.96
CA GLN A 17 -32.45 -61.19 53.00
C GLN A 17 -31.00 -60.75 52.67
N ASP A 18 -30.57 -59.70 53.38
CA ASP A 18 -29.21 -59.16 53.41
C ASP A 18 -28.12 -60.16 53.80
N GLN A 19 -26.96 -60.09 53.13
CA GLN A 19 -25.68 -60.29 53.80
C GLN A 19 -24.55 -59.47 53.17
N THR A 20 -23.81 -58.79 54.03
CA THR A 20 -22.75 -57.81 53.73
C THR A 20 -21.53 -58.41 53.04
N LEU A 21 -20.99 -57.73 52.01
CA LEU A 21 -19.60 -57.89 51.59
C LEU A 21 -18.91 -56.55 51.28
N SER A 22 -17.61 -56.52 51.57
CA SER A 22 -16.73 -55.34 51.60
C SER A 22 -16.25 -54.92 50.18
N PRO A 23 -15.85 -53.65 49.95
CA PRO A 23 -15.82 -53.08 48.60
C PRO A 23 -14.43 -53.07 47.94
N TYR A 24 -14.25 -53.76 46.81
CA TYR A 24 -13.16 -53.51 45.86
C TYR A 24 -13.57 -53.85 44.41
N MET A 25 -14.29 -52.94 43.78
CA MET A 25 -14.25 -52.77 42.31
C MET A 25 -14.77 -51.37 41.96
N GLN A 26 -13.88 -50.38 41.99
CA GLN A 26 -14.17 -49.11 41.34
C GLN A 26 -14.26 -49.38 39.84
N PHE A 27 -15.36 -48.96 39.22
CA PHE A 27 -15.38 -48.75 37.78
C PHE A 27 -14.26 -47.75 37.45
N GLU A 28 -13.24 -48.21 36.71
CA GLU A 28 -12.33 -47.29 36.05
C GLU A 28 -13.13 -46.55 34.97
N THR A 29 -13.63 -45.37 35.34
CA THR A 29 -13.81 -44.29 34.39
C THR A 29 -12.48 -44.08 33.70
N GLN A 30 -12.37 -44.47 32.43
CA GLN A 30 -11.31 -43.98 31.54
C GLN A 30 -11.55 -42.50 31.24
N ASP A 31 -11.43 -41.66 32.28
CA ASP A 31 -10.86 -40.33 32.13
C ASP A 31 -9.38 -40.53 31.80
N GLU A 32 -9.11 -40.95 30.55
CA GLU A 32 -7.83 -40.65 29.91
C GLU A 32 -7.75 -39.13 29.77
N SER A 33 -7.36 -38.51 30.88
CA SER A 33 -6.95 -37.13 31.01
C SER A 33 -5.60 -36.95 30.32
N THR A 34 -5.59 -37.19 29.00
CA THR A 34 -4.79 -36.37 28.10
C THR A 34 -5.27 -34.93 28.25
N HIS A 35 -4.73 -34.28 29.29
CA HIS A 35 -4.30 -32.91 29.17
C HIS A 35 -3.30 -32.84 28.00
N GLU A 36 -3.83 -32.84 26.77
CA GLU A 36 -3.17 -32.17 25.67
C GLU A 36 -2.79 -30.80 26.23
N LYS A 37 -1.49 -30.56 26.39
CA LYS A 37 -0.98 -29.26 26.78
C LYS A 37 -1.38 -28.30 25.67
N GLN A 38 -2.53 -27.64 25.85
CA GLN A 38 -3.09 -26.69 24.89
C GLN A 38 -1.96 -25.79 24.45
N SER A 39 -1.56 -25.95 23.19
CA SER A 39 -0.34 -25.30 22.71
C SER A 39 -0.53 -23.79 22.88
N LYS A 40 0.54 -23.03 23.14
CA LYS A 40 0.45 -21.56 23.27
C LYS A 40 -0.29 -20.88 22.08
N TRP A 41 -0.35 -21.58 20.95
CA TRP A 41 -0.90 -21.14 19.68
C TRP A 41 -2.32 -21.65 19.39
N SER A 42 -2.90 -22.49 20.26
CA SER A 42 -4.28 -22.97 20.09
C SER A 42 -5.28 -21.81 20.15
N HIS A 43 -6.28 -21.85 19.28
CA HIS A 43 -7.45 -20.96 19.33
C HIS A 43 -7.12 -19.45 19.27
N GLN A 44 -6.39 -19.05 18.22
CA GLN A 44 -6.02 -17.66 17.98
C GLN A 44 -7.25 -16.76 17.72
N LYS A 45 -7.39 -15.68 18.50
CA LYS A 45 -8.59 -14.80 18.49
C LYS A 45 -8.81 -14.04 17.18
N ASP A 46 -7.74 -13.50 16.58
CA ASP A 46 -7.75 -12.86 15.26
C ASP A 46 -6.76 -13.62 14.38
N LEU A 47 -7.30 -14.55 13.58
CA LEU A 47 -6.54 -15.37 12.64
C LEU A 47 -6.12 -14.58 11.39
N ASP A 48 -6.87 -13.55 11.01
CA ASP A 48 -6.60 -12.75 9.82
C ASP A 48 -5.37 -11.87 10.06
N ASP A 49 -5.34 -11.11 11.16
CA ASP A 49 -4.16 -10.32 11.56
C ASP A 49 -2.94 -11.23 11.84
N PHE A 50 -3.16 -12.42 12.43
CA PHE A 50 -2.10 -13.39 12.68
C PHE A 50 -1.45 -13.91 11.39
N PHE A 51 -2.24 -14.39 10.42
CA PHE A 51 -1.71 -14.83 9.13
C PHE A 51 -1.10 -13.67 8.34
N VAL A 52 -1.71 -12.47 8.36
CA VAL A 52 -1.14 -11.28 7.73
C VAL A 52 0.23 -10.92 8.31
N ARG A 53 0.44 -11.09 9.62
CA ARG A 53 1.76 -10.90 10.24
C ARG A 53 2.74 -12.02 9.93
N ILE A 54 2.31 -13.28 9.84
CA ILE A 54 3.19 -14.38 9.38
C ILE A 54 3.69 -14.07 7.95
N TYR A 55 2.78 -13.72 7.04
CA TYR A 55 3.14 -13.30 5.69
C TYR A 55 4.09 -12.10 5.69
N GLN A 56 3.77 -11.03 6.43
CA GLN A 56 4.65 -9.86 6.54
C GLN A 56 6.00 -10.17 7.18
N TYR A 57 6.09 -11.13 8.11
CA TYR A 57 7.33 -11.56 8.74
C TYR A 57 8.28 -12.20 7.73
N HIS A 58 7.77 -13.09 6.88
CA HIS A 58 8.50 -13.65 5.74
C HIS A 58 8.93 -12.55 4.75
N GLN A 59 7.98 -11.74 4.27
CA GLN A 59 8.25 -10.72 3.24
C GLN A 59 9.16 -9.57 3.70
N LYS A 60 9.33 -9.36 5.01
CA LYS A 60 10.29 -8.40 5.59
C LYS A 60 11.60 -9.05 6.05
N HIS A 61 11.88 -10.29 5.65
CA HIS A 61 13.11 -11.04 5.99
C HIS A 61 13.36 -11.20 7.51
N GLY A 62 12.28 -11.36 8.29
CA GLY A 62 12.32 -11.74 9.70
C GLY A 62 12.49 -10.60 10.71
N PHE A 63 12.60 -10.97 11.99
CA PHE A 63 12.43 -10.05 13.12
C PHE A 63 13.43 -8.88 13.14
N PHE A 64 14.71 -9.15 12.87
CA PHE A 64 15.76 -8.12 12.98
C PHE A 64 15.59 -7.01 11.95
N CYS A 65 15.30 -7.38 10.69
CA CYS A 65 14.98 -6.43 9.62
C CYS A 65 13.73 -5.59 9.92
N ILE A 66 12.71 -6.19 10.56
CA ILE A 66 11.52 -5.47 11.03
C ILE A 66 11.88 -4.44 12.11
N VAL A 67 12.62 -4.85 13.15
CA VAL A 67 13.08 -3.96 14.23
C VAL A 67 13.86 -2.78 13.66
N LEU A 68 14.82 -3.05 12.79
CA LEU A 68 15.66 -2.04 12.15
C LEU A 68 14.84 -1.06 11.29
N SER A 69 13.87 -1.58 10.52
CA SER A 69 12.96 -0.78 9.69
C SER A 69 12.06 0.15 10.51
N GLU A 70 11.48 -0.32 11.61
CA GLU A 70 10.64 0.52 12.48
C GLU A 70 11.48 1.59 13.21
N ILE A 71 12.68 1.23 13.71
CA ILE A 71 13.61 2.17 14.37
C ILE A 71 14.08 3.26 13.41
N PHE A 72 14.64 2.89 12.25
CA PHE A 72 15.10 3.87 11.27
C PHE A 72 13.96 4.72 10.74
N GLY A 73 12.76 4.16 10.58
CA GLY A 73 11.57 4.93 10.24
C GLY A 73 11.24 6.02 11.27
N LEU A 74 11.34 5.73 12.57
CA LEU A 74 11.12 6.71 13.65
C LEU A 74 12.20 7.79 13.68
N ILE A 75 13.48 7.40 13.51
CA ILE A 75 14.62 8.33 13.46
C ILE A 75 14.51 9.26 12.24
N GLN A 76 14.18 8.73 11.06
CA GLN A 76 14.00 9.51 9.84
C GLN A 76 12.93 10.60 10.00
N PHE A 77 11.82 10.30 10.69
CA PHE A 77 10.78 11.29 10.97
C PHE A 77 11.29 12.42 11.88
N ILE A 78 11.99 12.07 12.96
CA ILE A 78 12.61 13.07 13.86
C ILE A 78 13.57 13.96 13.06
N PHE A 79 14.46 13.34 12.27
CA PHE A 79 15.44 14.05 11.46
C PHE A 79 14.79 15.03 10.48
N ILE A 80 13.78 14.59 9.72
CA ILE A 80 13.06 15.47 8.77
C ILE A 80 12.47 16.68 9.50
N VAL A 81 11.76 16.46 10.62
CA VAL A 81 11.11 17.55 11.36
C VAL A 81 12.13 18.48 12.02
N SER A 82 13.17 17.95 12.66
CA SER A 82 14.18 18.76 13.35
C SER A 82 15.06 19.54 12.36
N PHE A 83 15.47 18.92 11.25
CA PHE A 83 16.29 19.56 10.22
C PHE A 83 15.51 20.62 9.44
N THR A 84 14.24 20.36 9.11
CA THR A 84 13.35 21.38 8.53
C THR A 84 13.19 22.58 9.48
N THR A 85 12.96 22.32 10.76
CA THR A 85 12.80 23.38 11.78
C THR A 85 14.08 24.20 11.92
N LEU A 86 15.24 23.54 11.96
CA LEU A 86 16.55 24.20 11.99
C LEU A 86 16.72 25.16 10.80
N ILE A 87 16.47 24.68 9.57
CA ILE A 87 16.57 25.43 8.33
C ILE A 87 15.61 26.63 8.32
N VAL A 88 14.33 26.42 8.68
CA VAL A 88 13.30 27.45 8.57
C VAL A 88 13.38 28.52 9.65
N GLN A 89 13.83 28.18 10.87
CA GLN A 89 13.74 29.07 12.04
C GLN A 89 15.10 29.50 12.62
N CYS A 90 16.13 28.66 12.56
CA CYS A 90 17.40 28.91 13.26
C CYS A 90 18.55 29.36 12.36
N VAL A 91 18.35 29.45 11.03
CA VAL A 91 19.37 29.91 10.07
C VAL A 91 19.18 31.40 9.76
N ASP A 92 20.19 32.21 10.05
CA ASP A 92 20.21 33.62 9.67
C ASP A 92 20.55 33.79 8.17
N TYR A 93 19.52 33.67 7.33
CA TYR A 93 19.65 33.89 5.89
C TYR A 93 20.16 35.30 5.52
N PRO A 94 19.73 36.40 6.17
CA PRO A 94 20.30 37.72 5.91
C PRO A 94 21.81 37.81 6.09
N LEU A 95 22.36 37.17 7.12
CA LEU A 95 23.81 37.05 7.35
C LEU A 95 24.46 36.12 6.32
N LEU A 96 23.88 34.93 6.08
CA LEU A 96 24.40 33.94 5.13
C LEU A 96 24.57 34.49 3.72
N PHE A 97 23.58 35.24 3.22
CA PHE A 97 23.59 35.82 1.88
C PHE A 97 24.23 37.21 1.81
N ARG A 98 24.83 37.70 2.91
CA ARG A 98 25.40 39.07 3.02
C ARG A 98 24.45 40.17 2.53
N SER A 99 23.15 40.00 2.77
CA SER A 99 22.12 40.90 2.24
C SER A 99 22.14 42.26 2.95
N THR A 100 22.47 42.27 4.25
CA THR A 100 22.55 43.48 5.09
C THR A 100 23.86 44.25 4.91
N PRO A 101 23.87 45.58 5.04
CA PRO A 101 25.11 46.38 4.92
C PRO A 101 26.16 46.01 5.98
N PHE A 102 25.74 45.58 7.18
CA PHE A 102 26.63 45.03 8.19
C PHE A 102 27.34 43.75 7.70
N ALA A 103 26.60 42.79 7.13
CA ALA A 103 27.17 41.54 6.65
C ALA A 103 28.07 41.69 5.41
N ARG A 104 27.89 42.76 4.61
CA ARG A 104 28.80 43.12 3.50
C ARG A 104 30.16 43.65 3.97
N ASN A 105 30.20 44.31 5.13
CA ASN A 105 31.43 44.84 5.72
C ASN A 105 32.29 43.76 6.41
N ILE A 106 31.78 42.52 6.54
CA ILE A 106 32.54 41.40 7.11
C ILE A 106 33.49 40.83 6.04
N THR A 107 34.75 41.25 6.08
CA THR A 107 35.82 40.77 5.20
C THR A 107 36.23 39.32 5.47
N ASN A 108 36.08 38.86 6.72
CA ASN A 108 36.41 37.48 7.11
C ASN A 108 35.45 36.45 6.50
N LYS A 109 35.94 35.21 6.32
CA LYS A 109 35.10 34.07 5.92
C LYS A 109 34.11 33.75 7.04
N ILE A 110 32.81 33.81 6.72
CA ILE A 110 31.73 33.48 7.65
C ILE A 110 31.75 31.98 7.92
N GLN A 111 31.69 31.59 9.20
CA GLN A 111 31.62 30.19 9.61
C GLN A 111 30.17 29.75 9.84
N ILE A 112 29.86 28.47 9.61
CA ILE A 112 28.49 27.91 9.74
C ILE A 112 27.92 28.12 11.15
N ASN A 113 28.75 28.03 12.18
CA ASN A 113 28.39 28.29 13.59
C ASN A 113 27.97 29.74 13.88
N GLN A 114 28.32 30.71 13.02
CA GLN A 114 27.90 32.11 13.14
C GLN A 114 26.54 32.35 12.47
N VAL A 115 26.17 31.51 11.50
CA VAL A 115 24.90 31.59 10.77
C VAL A 115 23.76 30.88 11.52
N ILE A 116 24.08 29.82 12.25
CA ILE A 116 23.10 29.11 13.09
C ILE A 116 22.92 29.87 14.40
N GLN A 117 21.73 30.41 14.62
CA GLN A 117 21.40 31.17 15.83
C GLN A 117 21.41 30.28 17.07
N SER A 118 21.64 30.88 18.25
CA SER A 118 21.62 30.12 19.51
C SER A 118 20.23 29.54 19.79
N PRO A 119 20.11 28.35 20.42
CA PRO A 119 18.81 27.70 20.64
C PRO A 119 17.80 28.56 21.41
N LYS A 120 18.27 29.42 22.33
CA LYS A 120 17.42 30.34 23.09
C LYS A 120 16.84 31.45 22.21
N GLN A 121 17.64 32.01 21.30
CA GLN A 121 17.18 33.02 20.35
C GLN A 121 16.24 32.41 19.32
N CYS A 122 16.55 31.24 18.79
CA CYS A 122 15.68 30.54 17.83
C CYS A 122 14.30 30.25 18.47
N LEU A 123 14.26 29.74 19.72
CA LEU A 123 13.00 29.47 20.42
C LEU A 123 12.13 30.72 20.64
N HIS A 124 12.76 31.89 20.91
CA HIS A 124 12.05 33.15 21.12
C HIS A 124 11.42 33.72 19.84
N HIS A 125 11.99 33.44 18.66
CA HIS A 125 11.50 33.94 17.37
C HIS A 125 10.60 32.96 16.61
N MET A 126 10.28 31.80 17.20
CA MET A 126 9.46 30.75 16.57
C MET A 126 8.11 31.27 16.05
N HIS A 127 7.90 31.16 14.74
CA HIS A 127 6.59 31.46 14.15
C HIS A 127 5.50 30.49 14.64
N LEU A 128 4.29 31.02 14.88
CA LEU A 128 3.13 30.27 15.37
C LEU A 128 2.81 29.01 14.53
N ILE A 129 2.92 29.10 13.21
CA ILE A 129 2.68 27.97 12.30
C ILE A 129 3.67 26.85 12.54
N THR A 130 4.97 27.15 12.73
CA THR A 130 5.99 26.14 13.02
C THR A 130 5.75 25.50 14.39
N SER A 131 5.39 26.29 15.41
CA SER A 131 5.01 25.77 16.73
C SER A 131 3.82 24.80 16.66
N LEU A 132 2.78 25.12 15.90
CA LEU A 132 1.63 24.24 15.67
C LEU A 132 2.04 22.95 14.91
N CYS A 133 2.85 23.06 13.86
CA CYS A 133 3.38 21.92 13.12
C CYS A 133 4.25 21.01 14.00
N LEU A 134 5.05 21.57 14.91
CA LEU A 134 5.85 20.82 15.88
C LEU A 134 4.98 20.06 16.88
N ILE A 135 3.96 20.69 17.46
CA ILE A 135 3.01 20.03 18.38
C ILE A 135 2.32 18.84 17.68
N LEU A 136 1.79 19.04 16.47
CA LEU A 136 1.16 17.98 15.70
C LEU A 136 2.14 16.86 15.33
N SER A 137 3.39 17.22 15.00
CA SER A 137 4.45 16.24 14.69
C SER A 137 4.84 15.40 15.91
N ILE A 138 4.88 15.99 17.12
CA ILE A 138 5.13 15.27 18.37
C ILE A 138 3.98 14.29 18.67
N ILE A 139 2.72 14.74 18.56
CA ILE A 139 1.54 13.88 18.76
C ILE A 139 1.55 12.71 17.78
N TYR A 140 1.82 12.96 16.50
CA TYR A 140 1.92 11.92 15.48
C TYR A 140 3.09 10.96 15.72
N TRP A 141 4.25 11.47 16.14
CA TRP A 141 5.42 10.65 16.48
C TRP A 141 5.16 9.74 17.68
N LEU A 142 4.51 10.24 18.74
CA LEU A 142 4.10 9.44 19.90
C LEU A 142 3.12 8.33 19.50
N TYR A 143 2.09 8.65 18.70
CA TYR A 143 1.18 7.65 18.13
C TYR A 143 1.95 6.58 17.35
N ARG A 144 2.91 6.99 16.50
CA ARG A 144 3.72 6.09 15.70
C ARG A 144 4.65 5.22 16.56
N LEU A 145 5.23 5.77 17.63
CA LEU A 145 6.04 5.03 18.60
C LEU A 145 5.20 3.96 19.32
N CYS A 146 4.03 4.32 19.86
CA CYS A 146 3.13 3.36 20.49
C CYS A 146 2.72 2.23 19.53
N ARG A 147 2.42 2.58 18.26
CA ARG A 147 2.11 1.60 17.22
C ARG A 147 3.30 0.71 16.86
N ALA A 148 4.51 1.26 16.79
CA ALA A 148 5.73 0.51 16.54
C ALA A 148 6.00 -0.48 17.68
N LEU A 149 5.93 -0.04 18.94
CA LEU A 149 6.09 -0.91 20.11
C LEU A 149 5.07 -2.06 20.13
N TYR A 150 3.78 -1.76 19.89
CA TYR A 150 2.74 -2.79 19.76
C TYR A 150 3.06 -3.80 18.63
N ASN A 151 3.48 -3.31 17.47
CA ASN A 151 3.89 -4.17 16.36
C ASN A 151 5.10 -5.03 16.71
N LEU A 152 6.12 -4.50 17.39
CA LEU A 152 7.31 -5.27 17.77
C LEU A 152 6.98 -6.37 18.78
N LEU A 153 6.13 -6.10 19.78
CA LEU A 153 5.64 -7.12 20.71
C LEU A 153 4.85 -8.22 19.99
N SER A 154 4.01 -7.84 19.02
CA SER A 154 3.28 -8.80 18.18
C SER A 154 4.24 -9.63 17.32
N TYR A 155 5.20 -9.01 16.62
CA TYR A 155 6.19 -9.71 15.81
C TYR A 155 7.17 -10.56 16.62
N PHE A 156 7.39 -10.25 17.90
CA PHE A 156 8.14 -11.12 18.81
C PHE A 156 7.40 -12.44 19.07
N ASN A 157 6.07 -12.39 19.24
CA ASN A 157 5.25 -13.60 19.30
C ASN A 157 5.26 -14.37 17.97
N ILE A 158 5.21 -13.68 16.81
CA ILE A 158 5.34 -14.34 15.50
C ILE A 158 6.71 -15.00 15.33
N ARG A 159 7.81 -14.36 15.75
CA ARG A 159 9.15 -14.97 15.77
C ARG A 159 9.14 -16.27 16.57
N ALA A 160 8.54 -16.26 17.77
CA ALA A 160 8.43 -17.46 18.60
C ALA A 160 7.63 -18.56 17.88
N PHE A 161 6.51 -18.23 17.23
CA PHE A 161 5.74 -19.18 16.40
C PHE A 161 6.57 -19.78 15.26
N TYR A 162 7.34 -18.98 14.52
CA TYR A 162 8.25 -19.48 13.47
C TYR A 162 9.27 -20.48 14.02
N THR A 163 9.87 -20.20 15.19
CA THR A 163 10.88 -21.08 15.78
C THR A 163 10.33 -22.29 16.52
N GLN A 164 9.10 -22.24 17.05
CA GLN A 164 8.53 -23.27 17.95
C GLN A 164 7.46 -24.14 17.29
N ALA A 165 6.74 -23.61 16.30
CA ALA A 165 5.60 -24.29 15.67
C ALA A 165 5.85 -24.60 14.18
N LEU A 166 6.62 -23.77 13.47
CA LEU A 166 7.01 -24.03 12.07
C LEU A 166 8.39 -24.69 11.93
N ASP A 167 9.16 -24.79 13.03
CA ASP A 167 10.56 -25.24 13.06
C ASP A 167 11.46 -24.56 11.99
N ILE A 168 11.28 -23.24 11.83
CA ILE A 168 12.09 -22.42 10.91
C ILE A 168 13.08 -21.60 11.74
N LYS A 169 14.38 -21.83 11.54
CA LYS A 169 15.42 -21.03 12.19
C LYS A 169 15.54 -19.66 11.49
N PRO A 170 15.91 -18.58 12.20
CA PRO A 170 16.03 -17.24 11.60
C PRO A 170 16.97 -17.16 10.39
N ASN A 171 18.00 -18.01 10.34
CA ASN A 171 19.01 -18.02 9.27
C ASN A 171 18.49 -18.69 7.98
N ASP A 172 17.51 -19.58 8.10
CA ASP A 172 16.99 -20.36 6.96
C ASP A 172 15.89 -19.59 6.22
N LEU A 173 15.16 -18.72 6.94
CA LEU A 173 14.04 -17.92 6.44
C LEU A 173 14.31 -17.16 5.12
N PRO A 174 15.48 -16.52 4.87
CA PRO A 174 15.71 -15.78 3.63
C PRO A 174 15.77 -16.67 2.38
N ASN A 175 16.05 -17.97 2.54
CA ASN A 175 16.23 -18.93 1.45
C ASN A 175 14.94 -19.72 1.15
N MET A 176 13.95 -19.67 2.04
CA MET A 176 12.68 -20.38 1.87
C MET A 176 11.73 -19.61 0.96
N THR A 177 10.95 -20.33 0.15
CA THR A 177 9.83 -19.72 -0.57
C THR A 177 8.61 -19.54 0.35
N TRP A 178 7.73 -18.59 0.02
CA TRP A 178 6.44 -18.45 0.74
C TRP A 178 5.62 -19.75 0.68
N HIS A 179 5.70 -20.49 -0.44
CA HIS A 179 5.02 -21.77 -0.60
C HIS A 179 5.45 -22.79 0.48
N GLU A 180 6.76 -22.97 0.71
CA GLU A 180 7.25 -23.86 1.78
C GLU A 180 6.76 -23.43 3.17
N VAL A 181 6.79 -22.13 3.46
CA VAL A 181 6.29 -21.58 4.74
C VAL A 181 4.78 -21.84 4.89
N GLN A 182 4.01 -21.71 3.82
CA GLN A 182 2.58 -22.01 3.80
C GLN A 182 2.30 -23.50 4.01
N GLN A 183 3.08 -24.41 3.39
CA GLN A 183 2.94 -25.85 3.64
C GLN A 183 3.24 -26.21 5.10
N ARG A 184 4.30 -25.63 5.69
CA ARG A 184 4.56 -25.80 7.13
C ARG A 184 3.46 -25.21 8.01
N LEU A 185 2.85 -24.10 7.63
CA LEU A 185 1.71 -23.51 8.33
C LEU A 185 0.47 -24.42 8.31
N LEU A 186 0.22 -25.11 7.19
CA LEU A 186 -0.87 -26.10 7.08
C LEU A 186 -0.63 -27.34 7.94
N ILE A 187 0.62 -27.78 8.10
CA ILE A 187 0.98 -28.86 9.02
C ILE A 187 0.81 -28.39 10.47
N ALA A 188 1.39 -27.24 10.84
CA ALA A 188 1.29 -26.65 12.17
C ALA A 188 -0.17 -26.36 12.59
N GLN A 189 -1.05 -26.01 11.65
CA GLN A 189 -2.50 -25.88 11.90
C GLN A 189 -3.12 -27.18 12.42
N ARG A 190 -2.72 -28.34 11.88
CA ARG A 190 -3.24 -29.64 12.31
C ARG A 190 -2.71 -30.04 13.69
N THR A 191 -1.44 -29.73 13.97
CA THR A 191 -0.78 -30.07 15.25
C THR A 191 -1.14 -29.13 16.42
N HIS A 192 -1.47 -27.87 16.13
CA HIS A 192 -1.69 -26.84 17.17
C HIS A 192 -3.13 -26.30 17.24
N HIS A 193 -4.02 -26.72 16.34
CA HIS A 193 -5.44 -26.31 16.30
C HIS A 193 -5.65 -24.79 16.41
N LEU A 194 -4.95 -24.03 15.55
CA LEU A 194 -4.99 -22.55 15.57
C LEU A 194 -6.42 -22.01 15.29
N CYS A 195 -7.22 -22.76 14.52
CA CYS A 195 -8.62 -22.45 14.20
C CYS A 195 -9.59 -23.35 14.97
N ILE A 196 -10.57 -22.74 15.64
CA ILE A 196 -11.63 -23.43 16.40
C ILE A 196 -12.65 -24.10 15.47
N HIS A 197 -13.11 -23.37 14.45
CA HIS A 197 -14.29 -23.74 13.66
C HIS A 197 -14.01 -24.72 12.51
N LYS A 198 -12.74 -25.01 12.22
CA LYS A 198 -12.34 -25.87 11.10
C LYS A 198 -11.06 -26.62 11.46
N SER A 199 -11.16 -27.95 11.55
CA SER A 199 -10.05 -28.83 11.92
C SER A 199 -8.89 -28.77 10.92
N THR A 200 -9.20 -28.71 9.62
CA THR A 200 -8.22 -28.58 8.54
C THR A 200 -8.45 -27.28 7.74
N LEU A 201 -7.46 -26.38 7.75
CA LEU A 201 -7.42 -25.28 6.80
C LEU A 201 -6.88 -25.77 5.45
N THR A 202 -7.32 -25.11 4.38
CA THR A 202 -6.81 -25.25 3.02
C THR A 202 -5.97 -24.04 2.63
N GLU A 203 -5.20 -24.16 1.54
CA GLU A 203 -4.47 -23.03 0.95
C GLU A 203 -5.39 -21.85 0.60
N LEU A 204 -6.59 -22.15 0.09
CA LEU A 204 -7.60 -21.16 -0.27
C LEU A 204 -8.14 -20.42 0.97
N ASP A 205 -8.28 -21.09 2.12
CA ASP A 205 -8.68 -20.45 3.37
C ASP A 205 -7.61 -19.44 3.84
N ILE A 206 -6.33 -19.82 3.76
CA ILE A 206 -5.20 -18.94 4.11
C ILE A 206 -5.20 -17.70 3.20
N HIS A 207 -5.32 -17.89 1.88
CA HIS A 207 -5.37 -16.77 0.93
C HIS A 207 -6.57 -15.86 1.16
N ASN A 208 -7.77 -16.41 1.37
CA ASN A 208 -8.96 -15.62 1.66
C ASN A 208 -8.81 -14.78 2.94
N ARG A 209 -8.17 -15.31 4.00
CA ARG A 209 -7.87 -14.55 5.23
C ARG A 209 -6.80 -13.48 5.01
N LEU A 210 -5.71 -13.80 4.33
CA LEU A 210 -4.63 -12.86 3.99
C LEU A 210 -5.09 -11.69 3.11
N LEU A 211 -6.06 -11.94 2.23
CA LEU A 211 -6.42 -11.05 1.12
C LEU A 211 -7.87 -10.56 1.18
N ARG A 212 -8.66 -10.90 2.22
CA ARG A 212 -10.10 -10.58 2.37
C ARG A 212 -10.48 -9.21 1.80
N PHE A 213 -9.89 -8.15 2.36
CA PHE A 213 -10.17 -6.77 1.93
C PHE A 213 -9.55 -6.39 0.59
N LYS A 214 -8.41 -6.98 0.19
CA LYS A 214 -7.82 -6.73 -1.13
C LYS A 214 -8.66 -7.35 -2.25
N ASN A 215 -9.28 -8.51 -2.02
CA ASN A 215 -10.23 -9.11 -2.95
C ASN A 215 -11.45 -8.21 -3.16
N TYR A 216 -11.98 -7.58 -2.11
CA TYR A 216 -13.00 -6.53 -2.25
C TYR A 216 -12.49 -5.29 -3.00
N GLU A 217 -11.25 -4.82 -2.76
CA GLU A 217 -10.65 -3.71 -3.53
C GLU A 217 -10.57 -4.03 -5.04
N VAL A 218 -10.11 -5.23 -5.40
CA VAL A 218 -10.03 -5.70 -6.80
C VAL A 218 -11.42 -5.77 -7.42
N ALA A 219 -12.40 -6.37 -6.74
CA ALA A 219 -13.76 -6.46 -7.25
C ALA A 219 -14.47 -5.10 -7.40
N LEU A 220 -14.22 -4.14 -6.50
CA LEU A 220 -14.71 -2.76 -6.60
C LEU A 220 -14.13 -2.02 -7.81
N VAL A 221 -12.87 -2.29 -8.16
CA VAL A 221 -12.20 -1.75 -9.35
C VAL A 221 -12.71 -2.41 -10.62
N ASN A 222 -12.77 -3.74 -10.66
CA ASN A 222 -13.19 -4.49 -11.85
C ASN A 222 -14.68 -4.29 -12.18
N LYS A 223 -15.51 -3.89 -11.21
CA LYS A 223 -16.90 -3.46 -11.42
C LYS A 223 -17.06 -1.95 -11.73
N ALA A 224 -15.95 -1.21 -11.91
CA ALA A 224 -15.93 0.24 -12.15
C ALA A 224 -16.66 1.10 -11.08
N ILE A 225 -16.84 0.55 -9.87
CA ILE A 225 -17.43 1.27 -8.74
C ILE A 225 -16.38 2.25 -8.19
N LEU A 226 -15.13 1.83 -8.07
CA LEU A 226 -14.01 2.68 -7.62
C LEU A 226 -12.79 2.55 -8.56
N PRO A 227 -11.90 3.54 -8.59
CA PRO A 227 -12.15 4.95 -8.26
C PRO A 227 -13.19 5.58 -9.21
N PRO A 228 -13.79 6.73 -8.85
CA PRO A 228 -14.51 7.57 -9.80
C PRO A 228 -13.54 8.17 -10.84
N LYS A 229 -13.96 8.24 -12.12
CA LYS A 229 -13.26 9.02 -13.14
C LYS A 229 -13.42 10.52 -12.86
N LEU A 230 -12.34 11.28 -12.98
CA LEU A 230 -12.32 12.74 -12.86
C LEU A 230 -12.31 13.36 -14.25
N HIS A 231 -13.41 13.99 -14.64
CA HIS A 231 -13.45 14.77 -15.88
C HIS A 231 -12.89 16.17 -15.62
N LEU A 232 -11.74 16.50 -16.22
CA LEU A 232 -11.13 17.83 -16.18
C LEU A 232 -11.26 18.51 -17.55
N PRO A 233 -11.67 19.79 -17.61
CA PRO A 233 -12.07 20.45 -18.87
C PRO A 233 -10.96 20.63 -19.91
N ILE A 234 -9.69 20.45 -19.53
CA ILE A 234 -8.51 20.60 -20.41
C ILE A 234 -7.79 19.26 -20.64
N ILE A 235 -7.80 18.35 -19.66
CA ILE A 235 -7.00 17.11 -19.67
C ILE A 235 -7.86 15.89 -20.01
N GLY A 236 -9.19 16.01 -19.93
CA GLY A 236 -10.14 14.89 -20.13
C GLY A 236 -10.31 14.03 -18.87
N ASP A 237 -10.56 12.74 -19.07
CA ASP A 237 -10.86 11.79 -18.01
C ASP A 237 -9.57 11.23 -17.36
N ILE A 238 -9.33 11.58 -16.09
CA ILE A 238 -8.20 11.09 -15.29
C ILE A 238 -8.69 10.09 -14.22
N ILE A 239 -7.89 9.04 -13.98
CA ILE A 239 -8.11 8.06 -12.90
C ILE A 239 -7.09 8.28 -11.78
N SER A 240 -7.39 9.20 -10.86
CA SER A 240 -6.54 9.44 -9.68
C SER A 240 -6.80 8.41 -8.58
N PHE A 241 -5.80 7.58 -8.27
CA PHE A 241 -5.89 6.56 -7.20
C PHE A 241 -4.70 6.63 -6.23
N THR A 242 -4.55 7.78 -5.57
CA THR A 242 -3.45 8.04 -4.64
C THR A 242 -3.45 7.13 -3.42
N SER A 243 -2.29 7.00 -2.78
CA SER A 243 -2.10 6.23 -1.55
C SER A 243 -2.94 6.82 -0.40
N GLY A 244 -3.10 8.15 -0.36
CA GLY A 244 -3.97 8.86 0.59
C GLY A 244 -5.46 8.56 0.39
N PHE A 245 -5.95 8.54 -0.85
CA PHE A 245 -7.33 8.15 -1.14
C PHE A 245 -7.57 6.67 -0.81
N LYS A 246 -6.63 5.78 -1.18
CA LYS A 246 -6.71 4.35 -0.87
C LYS A 246 -6.73 4.07 0.64
N PHE A 247 -5.94 4.81 1.43
CA PHE A 247 -6.00 4.72 2.90
C PHE A 247 -7.38 5.11 3.44
N ASN A 248 -7.95 6.21 2.97
CA ASN A 248 -9.28 6.66 3.37
C ASN A 248 -10.38 5.65 2.99
N LEU A 249 -10.33 5.07 1.79
CA LEU A 249 -11.26 4.01 1.39
C LEU A 249 -11.22 2.81 2.34
N ARG A 250 -10.03 2.33 2.71
CA ARG A 250 -9.87 1.22 3.67
C ARG A 250 -10.38 1.58 5.06
N LEU A 251 -10.13 2.81 5.51
CA LEU A 251 -10.64 3.31 6.79
C LEU A 251 -12.18 3.35 6.81
N ILE A 252 -12.81 3.82 5.74
CA ILE A 252 -14.27 3.91 5.61
C ILE A 252 -14.92 2.51 5.47
N LEU A 253 -14.35 1.63 4.65
CA LEU A 253 -14.98 0.37 4.26
C LEU A 253 -14.61 -0.85 5.12
N PHE A 254 -13.45 -0.86 5.78
CA PHE A 254 -12.91 -2.09 6.39
C PHE A 254 -12.34 -1.94 7.81
N TRP A 255 -11.79 -0.77 8.18
CA TRP A 255 -11.01 -0.62 9.43
C TRP A 255 -11.61 0.34 10.46
N GLY A 256 -12.49 1.26 10.05
CA GLY A 256 -13.08 2.25 10.93
C GLY A 256 -14.15 1.67 11.87
N PRO A 257 -14.45 2.35 13.00
CA PRO A 257 -15.44 1.88 13.99
C PRO A 257 -16.87 1.79 13.41
N TYR A 258 -17.15 2.58 12.39
CA TYR A 258 -18.42 2.58 11.65
C TYR A 258 -18.34 1.85 10.30
N SER A 259 -17.30 1.05 10.07
CA SER A 259 -17.17 0.30 8.83
C SER A 259 -18.22 -0.82 8.74
N PRO A 260 -18.61 -1.24 7.51
CA PRO A 260 -19.53 -2.35 7.26
C PRO A 260 -19.16 -3.68 7.92
N PHE A 261 -17.87 -3.91 8.17
CA PHE A 261 -17.38 -5.15 8.77
C PHE A 261 -17.30 -5.02 10.29
N ASP A 262 -17.90 -5.97 10.99
CA ASP A 262 -17.68 -6.17 12.42
C ASP A 262 -16.51 -7.15 12.64
N GLN A 263 -15.72 -6.87 13.68
CA GLN A 263 -14.51 -7.60 14.07
C GLN A 263 -13.46 -7.83 12.96
N ARG A 264 -13.63 -7.22 11.77
CA ARG A 264 -12.81 -7.34 10.53
C ARG A 264 -13.04 -8.59 9.68
N TRP A 265 -13.87 -9.55 10.07
CA TRP A 265 -14.10 -10.78 9.28
C TRP A 265 -15.57 -11.13 9.03
N HIS A 266 -16.53 -10.44 9.67
CA HIS A 266 -17.95 -10.57 9.37
C HIS A 266 -18.53 -9.26 8.83
N LEU A 267 -19.41 -9.35 7.85
CA LEU A 267 -20.23 -8.22 7.41
C LEU A 267 -21.41 -8.09 8.37
N ARG A 268 -21.65 -6.88 8.90
CA ARG A 268 -22.78 -6.62 9.81
C ARG A 268 -24.09 -7.09 9.17
N GLN A 269 -24.92 -7.80 9.95
CA GLN A 269 -26.15 -8.45 9.45
C GLN A 269 -27.12 -7.47 8.76
N GLU A 270 -27.17 -6.22 9.23
CA GLU A 270 -27.91 -5.10 8.61
C GLU A 270 -27.64 -4.97 7.10
N TYR A 271 -26.39 -5.14 6.67
CA TYR A 271 -25.97 -5.01 5.26
C TYR A 271 -26.44 -6.18 4.39
N LYS A 272 -26.77 -7.33 5.00
CA LYS A 272 -27.36 -8.49 4.32
C LYS A 272 -28.88 -8.30 4.09
N ILE A 273 -29.53 -7.41 4.86
CA ILE A 273 -30.99 -7.16 4.80
C ILE A 273 -31.32 -6.12 3.72
N HIS A 274 -32.13 -6.50 2.72
CA HIS A 274 -32.48 -5.60 1.60
C HIS A 274 -33.27 -4.34 2.02
N SER A 275 -34.17 -4.44 3.00
CA SER A 275 -35.02 -3.30 3.42
C SER A 275 -34.24 -2.14 4.05
N GLN A 276 -33.04 -2.38 4.59
CA GLN A 276 -32.21 -1.35 5.22
C GLN A 276 -31.25 -0.64 4.26
N ARG A 277 -31.19 -1.09 2.98
CA ARG A 277 -30.29 -0.57 1.91
C ARG A 277 -30.18 0.95 1.88
N GLU A 278 -31.30 1.68 1.85
CA GLU A 278 -31.30 3.15 1.75
C GLU A 278 -30.91 3.86 3.05
N ALA A 279 -31.18 3.25 4.21
CA ALA A 279 -30.74 3.78 5.49
C ALA A 279 -29.20 3.67 5.61
N LEU A 280 -28.66 2.49 5.29
CA LEU A 280 -27.23 2.22 5.27
C LEU A 280 -26.49 3.07 4.22
N ALA A 281 -27.07 3.26 3.03
CA ALA A 281 -26.48 4.12 2.00
C ALA A 281 -26.42 5.60 2.45
N ARG A 282 -27.46 6.09 3.14
CA ARG A 282 -27.47 7.44 3.73
C ARG A 282 -26.46 7.57 4.87
N GLN A 283 -26.32 6.54 5.71
CA GLN A 283 -25.35 6.49 6.80
C GLN A 283 -23.90 6.49 6.27
N LEU A 284 -23.58 5.61 5.33
CA LEU A 284 -22.27 5.56 4.64
C LEU A 284 -21.96 6.90 3.95
N SER A 285 -22.93 7.51 3.27
CA SER A 285 -22.80 8.86 2.69
C SER A 285 -22.43 9.93 3.74
N ARG A 286 -23.02 9.88 4.94
CA ARG A 286 -22.71 10.83 6.04
C ARG A 286 -21.29 10.60 6.57
N PHE A 287 -20.87 9.35 6.73
CA PHE A 287 -19.51 9.05 7.18
C PHE A 287 -18.45 9.43 6.14
N ILE A 288 -18.68 9.14 4.86
CA ILE A 288 -17.79 9.60 3.76
C ILE A 288 -17.63 11.14 3.80
N LEU A 289 -18.73 11.88 4.01
CA LEU A 289 -18.68 13.34 4.15
C LEU A 289 -17.86 13.78 5.38
N LEU A 290 -18.05 13.15 6.54
CA LEU A 290 -17.30 13.46 7.76
C LEU A 290 -15.80 13.21 7.58
N TYR A 291 -15.41 12.07 7.01
CA TYR A 291 -14.02 11.78 6.68
C TYR A 291 -13.47 12.75 5.62
N GLY A 292 -14.26 13.13 4.61
CA GLY A 292 -13.88 14.14 3.62
C GLY A 292 -13.59 15.51 4.25
N VAL A 293 -14.45 16.00 5.15
CA VAL A 293 -14.24 17.25 5.89
C VAL A 293 -13.02 17.15 6.81
N ALA A 294 -12.82 16.03 7.51
CA ALA A 294 -11.64 15.83 8.35
C ALA A 294 -10.33 15.83 7.53
N ASN A 295 -10.32 15.20 6.35
CA ASN A 295 -9.16 15.27 5.43
C ASN A 295 -8.93 16.70 4.92
N LEU A 296 -9.99 17.47 4.64
CA LEU A 296 -9.86 18.86 4.21
C LEU A 296 -9.22 19.73 5.30
N LEU A 297 -9.64 19.58 6.56
CA LEU A 297 -9.06 20.30 7.71
C LEU A 297 -7.59 19.92 7.96
N LEU A 298 -7.22 18.67 7.74
CA LEU A 298 -5.83 18.19 7.89
C LEU A 298 -4.97 18.44 6.65
N SER A 299 -5.57 18.80 5.50
CA SER A 299 -4.88 18.93 4.21
C SER A 299 -3.62 19.81 4.21
N PRO A 300 -3.54 21.01 4.86
CA PRO A 300 -2.31 21.80 4.85
C PRO A 300 -1.15 21.10 5.56
N PHE A 301 -1.41 20.42 6.68
CA PHE A 301 -0.37 19.70 7.43
C PHE A 301 0.11 18.44 6.69
N ILE A 302 -0.81 17.70 6.06
CA ILE A 302 -0.47 16.54 5.24
C ILE A 302 0.30 17.00 3.99
N PHE A 303 -0.07 18.14 3.39
CA PHE A 303 0.65 18.71 2.24
C PHE A 303 2.09 19.12 2.60
N ILE A 304 2.30 19.82 3.72
CA ILE A 304 3.65 20.14 4.22
C ILE A 304 4.46 18.83 4.38
N TRP A 305 3.89 17.80 5.00
CA TRP A 305 4.58 16.50 5.13
C TRP A 305 4.91 15.86 3.77
N GLN A 306 4.01 15.91 2.79
CA GLN A 306 4.28 15.37 1.44
C GLN A 306 5.39 16.15 0.73
N VAL A 307 5.41 17.48 0.82
CA VAL A 307 6.49 18.32 0.27
C VAL A 307 7.84 17.92 0.88
N LEU A 308 7.92 17.83 2.21
CA LEU A 308 9.17 17.46 2.91
C LEU A 308 9.59 16.02 2.57
N ASN A 309 8.66 15.08 2.56
CA ASN A 309 8.94 13.67 2.26
C ASN A 309 9.41 13.48 0.80
N LEU A 310 8.83 14.21 -0.17
CA LEU A 310 9.31 14.20 -1.55
C LEU A 310 10.68 14.86 -1.68
N PHE A 311 10.89 16.00 -1.02
CA PHE A 311 12.18 16.71 -1.03
C PHE A 311 13.30 15.84 -0.45
N TYR A 312 13.19 15.36 0.79
CA TYR A 312 14.22 14.55 1.43
C TYR A 312 14.34 13.13 0.84
N GLY A 313 13.26 12.58 0.27
CA GLY A 313 13.26 11.24 -0.32
C GLY A 313 13.84 11.15 -1.73
N TYR A 314 13.78 12.23 -2.54
CA TYR A 314 14.07 12.15 -3.98
C TYR A 314 15.04 13.22 -4.51
N THR A 315 15.44 14.24 -3.75
CA THR A 315 16.38 15.27 -4.26
C THR A 315 17.73 14.72 -4.70
N GLU A 316 18.29 13.72 -4.00
CA GLU A 316 19.53 13.04 -4.41
C GLU A 316 19.34 12.32 -5.76
N LEU A 317 18.27 11.53 -5.89
CA LEU A 317 17.97 10.77 -7.10
C LEU A 317 17.74 11.67 -8.31
N VAL A 318 17.01 12.79 -8.14
CA VAL A 318 16.78 13.78 -9.20
C VAL A 318 18.07 14.50 -9.60
N ARG A 319 18.96 14.80 -8.63
CA ARG A 319 20.27 15.40 -8.90
C ARG A 319 21.22 14.44 -9.61
N ARG A 320 21.20 13.16 -9.28
CA ARG A 320 22.10 12.15 -9.84
C ARG A 320 21.66 11.68 -11.23
N GLU A 321 20.37 11.40 -11.39
CA GLU A 321 19.81 10.79 -12.61
C GLU A 321 18.43 11.39 -12.94
N PRO A 322 18.37 12.61 -13.55
CA PRO A 322 17.10 13.29 -13.82
C PRO A 322 16.16 12.48 -14.74
N GLY A 323 16.71 11.66 -15.63
CA GLY A 323 15.95 10.73 -16.48
C GLY A 323 15.10 9.71 -15.71
N VAL A 324 15.41 9.44 -14.42
CA VAL A 324 14.57 8.57 -13.58
C VAL A 324 13.17 9.17 -13.37
N LEU A 325 13.00 10.50 -13.39
CA LEU A 325 11.66 11.11 -13.33
C LEU A 325 10.82 10.83 -14.60
N GLY A 326 11.46 10.77 -15.77
CA GLY A 326 10.85 10.44 -17.05
C GLY A 326 10.54 8.95 -17.22
N SER A 327 11.17 8.07 -16.43
CA SER A 327 10.81 6.65 -16.43
C SER A 327 9.41 6.41 -15.85
N ARG A 328 8.77 5.31 -16.27
CA ARG A 328 7.40 4.94 -15.90
C ARG A 328 7.34 4.02 -14.68
N ARG A 329 6.14 3.79 -14.17
CA ARG A 329 5.82 2.83 -13.12
C ARG A 329 4.37 2.36 -13.24
N TRP A 330 4.11 1.16 -12.73
CA TRP A 330 2.74 0.71 -12.51
C TRP A 330 2.02 1.62 -11.51
N SER A 331 0.89 2.17 -11.93
CA SER A 331 0.04 3.04 -11.11
C SER A 331 -0.65 2.24 -10.01
N ASN A 332 -1.09 2.92 -8.95
CA ASN A 332 -1.86 2.27 -7.89
C ASN A 332 -3.18 1.68 -8.41
N TYR A 333 -3.76 2.27 -9.46
CA TYR A 333 -4.93 1.76 -10.19
C TYR A 333 -4.58 0.49 -10.98
N GLY A 334 -3.55 0.53 -11.83
CA GLY A 334 -3.08 -0.63 -12.60
C GLY A 334 -2.71 -1.82 -11.71
N ARG A 335 -2.12 -1.57 -10.53
CA ARG A 335 -1.82 -2.59 -9.51
C ARG A 335 -3.03 -3.23 -8.84
N LEU A 336 -4.25 -2.69 -9.00
CA LEU A 336 -5.49 -3.36 -8.62
C LEU A 336 -6.20 -3.97 -9.83
N TYR A 337 -6.20 -3.30 -10.97
CA TYR A 337 -6.84 -3.75 -12.20
C TYR A 337 -6.19 -5.03 -12.77
N LEU A 338 -4.85 -5.10 -12.77
CA LEU A 338 -4.07 -6.24 -13.30
C LEU A 338 -3.87 -7.40 -12.29
N ARG A 339 -4.54 -7.32 -11.13
CA ARG A 339 -4.37 -8.26 -10.01
C ARG A 339 -5.45 -9.34 -10.05
N HIS A 340 -5.05 -10.60 -9.95
CA HIS A 340 -6.00 -11.71 -9.82
C HIS A 340 -6.58 -11.77 -8.40
N PHE A 341 -7.78 -12.34 -8.26
CA PHE A 341 -8.31 -12.70 -6.94
C PHE A 341 -7.39 -13.73 -6.27
N ASN A 342 -7.24 -13.60 -4.94
CA ASN A 342 -6.34 -14.42 -4.12
C ASN A 342 -4.83 -14.34 -4.48
N GLU A 343 -4.41 -13.40 -5.33
CA GLU A 343 -2.99 -13.18 -5.61
C GLU A 343 -2.28 -12.43 -4.46
N LEU A 344 -1.12 -12.92 -4.03
CA LEU A 344 -0.28 -12.27 -3.01
C LEU A 344 0.56 -11.12 -3.61
N ASP A 345 1.02 -10.20 -2.75
CA ASP A 345 1.71 -8.98 -3.23
C ASP A 345 3.04 -9.27 -3.94
N HIS A 346 3.76 -10.31 -3.53
CA HIS A 346 5.04 -10.67 -4.14
C HIS A 346 4.84 -11.29 -5.53
N SER A 347 3.84 -12.16 -5.70
CA SER A 347 3.48 -12.78 -6.99
C SER A 347 3.04 -11.72 -8.01
N LEU A 348 2.20 -10.76 -7.59
CA LEU A 348 1.83 -9.61 -8.41
C LEU A 348 3.05 -8.75 -8.78
N ASN A 349 3.94 -8.47 -7.81
CA ASN A 349 5.16 -7.72 -8.08
C ASN A 349 6.07 -8.44 -9.08
N GLN A 350 6.20 -9.76 -8.99
CA GLN A 350 6.99 -10.57 -9.92
C GLN A 350 6.47 -10.42 -11.36
N ARG A 351 5.17 -10.66 -11.59
CA ARG A 351 4.52 -10.46 -12.91
C ARG A 351 4.72 -9.05 -13.46
N LEU A 352 4.43 -8.03 -12.65
CA LEU A 352 4.57 -6.62 -13.04
C LEU A 352 6.03 -6.21 -13.30
N ASN A 353 7.00 -6.81 -12.60
CA ASN A 353 8.43 -6.57 -12.84
C ASN A 353 8.90 -7.25 -14.13
N CYS A 354 8.45 -8.48 -14.42
CA CYS A 354 8.71 -9.16 -15.69
C CYS A 354 8.12 -8.38 -16.88
N GLY A 355 6.89 -7.89 -16.75
CA GLY A 355 6.23 -7.05 -17.76
C GLY A 355 6.78 -5.62 -17.87
N TYR A 356 7.63 -5.15 -16.95
CA TYR A 356 8.10 -3.75 -16.93
C TYR A 356 8.92 -3.37 -18.15
N LYS A 357 9.84 -4.23 -18.60
CA LYS A 357 10.70 -3.94 -19.76
C LYS A 357 9.89 -3.86 -21.06
N PRO A 358 9.05 -4.86 -21.43
CA PRO A 358 8.15 -4.75 -22.58
C PRO A 358 7.21 -3.54 -22.50
N ALA A 359 6.66 -3.24 -21.31
CA ALA A 359 5.77 -2.08 -21.12
C ALA A 359 6.48 -0.74 -21.35
N MET A 360 7.76 -0.65 -20.98
CA MET A 360 8.59 0.52 -21.26
C MET A 360 8.88 0.65 -22.76
N SER A 361 9.27 -0.45 -23.43
CA SER A 361 9.51 -0.48 -24.87
C SER A 361 8.27 -0.07 -25.68
N TYR A 362 7.11 -0.67 -25.37
CA TYR A 362 5.82 -0.29 -25.95
C TYR A 362 5.56 1.21 -25.81
N MET A 363 5.69 1.75 -24.59
CA MET A 363 5.46 3.18 -24.34
C MET A 363 6.47 4.12 -24.99
N SER A 364 7.71 3.69 -25.22
CA SER A 364 8.71 4.48 -25.94
C SER A 364 8.52 4.47 -27.46
N SER A 365 7.75 3.54 -28.02
CA SER A 365 7.40 3.55 -29.46
C SER A 365 6.51 4.74 -29.86
N PHE A 366 5.80 5.35 -28.90
CA PHE A 366 4.90 6.48 -29.13
C PHE A 366 5.61 7.81 -28.85
N VAL A 367 6.33 8.31 -29.86
CA VAL A 367 7.12 9.54 -29.77
C VAL A 367 6.35 10.72 -30.36
N ASN A 368 6.25 11.83 -29.61
CA ASN A 368 5.81 13.11 -30.17
C ASN A 368 7.00 13.81 -30.85
N TYR A 369 7.16 13.62 -32.16
CA TYR A 369 8.27 14.17 -32.95
C TYR A 369 8.39 15.71 -32.86
N SER A 370 7.28 16.43 -32.66
CA SER A 370 7.34 17.90 -32.46
C SER A 370 8.13 18.28 -31.20
N ILE A 371 8.01 17.50 -30.12
CA ILE A 371 8.79 17.72 -28.89
C ILE A 371 10.26 17.34 -29.12
N VAL A 372 10.53 16.30 -29.92
CA VAL A 372 11.90 15.86 -30.24
C VAL A 372 12.67 16.93 -31.02
N GLU A 373 12.08 17.53 -32.06
CA GLU A 373 12.77 18.58 -32.83
C GLU A 373 13.03 19.85 -32.01
N ILE A 374 12.09 20.24 -31.13
CA ILE A 374 12.32 21.32 -30.15
C ILE A 374 13.46 20.94 -29.19
N ALA A 375 13.47 19.72 -28.67
CA ALA A 375 14.50 19.24 -27.76
C ALA A 375 15.89 19.19 -28.42
N LYS A 376 15.99 18.76 -29.69
CA LYS A 376 17.22 18.82 -30.49
C LYS A 376 17.75 20.25 -30.63
N PHE A 377 16.88 21.20 -31.02
CA PHE A 377 17.26 22.61 -31.18
C PHE A 377 17.76 23.23 -29.86
N VAL A 378 17.00 23.06 -28.77
CA VAL A 378 17.39 23.60 -27.44
C VAL A 378 18.65 22.93 -26.91
N SER A 379 18.82 21.61 -27.11
CA SER A 379 20.03 20.86 -26.76
C SER A 379 21.24 21.39 -27.53
N PHE A 380 21.12 21.64 -28.83
CA PHE A 380 22.19 22.22 -29.65
C PHE A 380 22.58 23.63 -29.15
N THR A 381 21.61 24.54 -29.00
CA THR A 381 21.89 25.92 -28.56
C THR A 381 22.48 25.98 -27.16
N SER A 382 21.90 25.25 -26.19
CA SER A 382 22.39 25.23 -24.81
C SER A 382 23.76 24.54 -24.71
N GLY A 383 23.98 23.49 -25.49
CA GLY A 383 25.26 22.79 -25.57
C GLY A 383 26.37 23.64 -26.16
N ALA A 384 26.09 24.42 -27.21
CA ALA A 384 27.06 25.34 -27.83
C ALA A 384 27.49 26.45 -26.85
N ILE A 385 26.54 27.10 -26.18
CA ILE A 385 26.84 28.13 -25.17
C ILE A 385 27.66 27.53 -24.02
N LEU A 386 27.22 26.39 -23.48
CA LEU A 386 27.91 25.72 -22.38
C LEU A 386 29.33 25.29 -22.75
N ALA A 387 29.56 24.79 -23.97
CA ALA A 387 30.88 24.42 -24.44
C ALA A 387 31.84 25.61 -24.51
N VAL A 388 31.38 26.77 -25.00
CA VAL A 388 32.18 28.01 -25.00
C VAL A 388 32.51 28.45 -23.57
N LEU A 389 31.54 28.43 -22.65
CA LEU A 389 31.79 28.77 -21.24
C LEU A 389 32.80 27.82 -20.59
N ILE A 390 32.70 26.50 -20.83
CA ILE A 390 33.66 25.51 -20.32
C ILE A 390 35.07 25.77 -20.88
N ILE A 391 35.21 26.08 -22.16
CA ILE A 391 36.51 26.40 -22.77
C ILE A 391 37.12 27.66 -22.14
N LEU A 392 36.31 28.70 -21.91
CA LEU A 392 36.75 29.92 -21.22
C LEU A 392 37.18 29.63 -19.78
N THR A 393 36.42 28.83 -19.02
CA THR A 393 36.80 28.40 -17.66
C THR A 393 38.09 27.55 -17.63
N ILE A 394 38.36 26.76 -18.67
CA ILE A 394 39.61 25.97 -18.78
C ILE A 394 40.81 26.87 -19.15
N TYR A 395 40.57 27.93 -19.92
CA TYR A 395 41.60 28.92 -20.27
C TYR A 395 41.95 29.81 -19.07
N ASP A 396 40.93 30.25 -18.31
CA ASP A 396 41.08 31.08 -17.13
C ASP A 396 39.99 30.76 -16.08
N GLU A 397 40.41 30.34 -14.88
CA GLU A 397 39.49 30.00 -13.79
C GLU A 397 38.74 31.24 -13.25
N ASP A 398 39.25 32.45 -13.44
CA ASP A 398 38.59 33.70 -12.98
C ASP A 398 37.24 33.95 -13.67
N VAL A 399 36.96 33.27 -14.79
CA VAL A 399 35.63 33.23 -15.42
C VAL A 399 34.55 32.75 -14.43
N LEU A 400 34.88 31.84 -13.50
CA LEU A 400 33.94 31.37 -12.47
C LEU A 400 33.61 32.41 -11.39
N ASN A 401 34.47 33.43 -11.22
CA ASN A 401 34.28 34.52 -10.26
C ASN A 401 33.31 35.60 -10.80
N VAL A 402 32.96 35.56 -12.09
CA VAL A 402 31.98 36.46 -12.72
C VAL A 402 30.57 36.18 -12.19
N GLU A 403 29.81 37.24 -11.92
CA GLU A 403 28.46 37.15 -11.38
C GLU A 403 27.56 36.25 -12.26
N HIS A 404 26.81 35.37 -11.60
CA HIS A 404 25.95 34.35 -12.21
C HIS A 404 26.61 33.30 -13.12
N MET A 405 27.92 33.31 -13.36
CA MET A 405 28.56 32.38 -14.32
C MET A 405 28.32 30.91 -13.95
N LEU A 406 28.63 30.53 -12.71
CA LEU A 406 28.43 29.16 -12.21
C LEU A 406 26.95 28.74 -12.27
N THR A 407 26.02 29.65 -11.95
CA THR A 407 24.58 29.37 -12.03
C THR A 407 24.09 29.22 -13.47
N LEU A 408 24.66 29.98 -14.43
CA LEU A 408 24.35 29.87 -15.85
C LEU A 408 24.87 28.54 -16.42
N MET A 409 26.13 28.18 -16.16
CA MET A 409 26.70 26.90 -16.57
C MET A 409 25.90 25.72 -16.00
N THR A 410 25.49 25.81 -14.73
CA THR A 410 24.68 24.78 -14.06
C THR A 410 23.28 24.67 -14.68
N SER A 411 22.61 25.80 -14.96
CA SER A 411 21.28 25.80 -15.56
C SER A 411 21.30 25.28 -17.01
N LEU A 412 22.28 25.67 -17.82
CA LEU A 412 22.49 25.13 -19.16
C LEU A 412 22.76 23.62 -19.14
N GLY A 413 23.56 23.13 -18.19
CA GLY A 413 23.80 21.69 -18.00
C GLY A 413 22.53 20.91 -17.65
N VAL A 414 21.68 21.46 -16.78
CA VAL A 414 20.37 20.87 -16.42
C VAL A 414 19.42 20.87 -17.63
N VAL A 415 19.31 21.98 -18.35
CA VAL A 415 18.48 22.08 -19.57
C VAL A 415 18.95 21.07 -20.63
N LEU A 416 20.25 20.99 -20.87
CA LEU A 416 20.85 20.03 -21.81
C LEU A 416 20.53 18.57 -21.42
N GLY A 417 20.64 18.24 -20.12
CA GLY A 417 20.29 16.92 -19.60
C GLY A 417 18.81 16.56 -19.80
N ILE A 418 17.91 17.51 -19.55
CA ILE A 418 16.46 17.34 -19.78
C ILE A 418 16.18 17.16 -21.27
N CYS A 419 16.68 18.05 -22.14
CA CYS A 419 16.44 17.94 -23.58
C CYS A 419 16.97 16.63 -24.16
N ARG A 420 18.15 16.16 -23.75
CA ARG A 420 18.68 14.85 -24.17
C ARG A 420 17.81 13.68 -23.71
N SER A 421 17.17 13.77 -22.54
CA SER A 421 16.24 12.73 -22.06
C SER A 421 14.90 12.65 -22.82
N LEU A 422 14.58 13.66 -23.64
CA LEU A 422 13.38 13.70 -24.50
C LEU A 422 13.65 13.15 -25.91
N ILE A 423 14.91 12.97 -26.30
CA ILE A 423 15.29 12.45 -27.61
C ILE A 423 15.34 10.90 -27.52
N PRO A 424 14.57 10.16 -28.34
CA PRO A 424 14.61 8.69 -28.35
C PRO A 424 15.90 8.16 -28.99
N ASP A 425 16.17 6.86 -28.79
CA ASP A 425 17.24 6.15 -29.49
C ASP A 425 16.96 6.10 -31.01
N GLU A 426 17.96 6.43 -31.82
CA GLU A 426 17.89 6.40 -33.29
C GLU A 426 17.68 4.98 -33.83
N ASN A 427 18.07 3.95 -33.06
CA ASN A 427 17.96 2.54 -33.42
C ASN A 427 16.68 1.87 -32.87
N ALA A 428 15.72 2.66 -32.35
CA ALA A 428 14.48 2.12 -31.81
C ALA A 428 13.58 1.53 -32.91
N VAL A 429 13.22 0.25 -32.78
CA VAL A 429 12.31 -0.44 -33.70
C VAL A 429 10.85 -0.14 -33.32
N PHE A 430 10.05 0.28 -34.29
CA PHE A 430 8.62 0.51 -34.13
C PHE A 430 7.82 -0.79 -34.37
N ASP A 431 7.56 -1.55 -33.30
CA ASP A 431 6.64 -2.69 -33.29
C ASP A 431 5.77 -2.68 -32.01
N PRO A 432 4.73 -1.82 -31.94
CA PRO A 432 3.87 -1.73 -30.76
C PRO A 432 3.01 -2.99 -30.54
N GLU A 433 2.71 -3.75 -31.59
CA GLU A 433 1.84 -4.94 -31.50
C GLU A 433 2.56 -6.09 -30.82
N GLN A 434 3.79 -6.43 -31.26
CA GLN A 434 4.60 -7.45 -30.58
C GLN A 434 4.92 -7.04 -29.14
N MET A 435 5.25 -5.77 -28.90
CA MET A 435 5.56 -5.30 -27.53
C MET A 435 4.35 -5.39 -26.60
N LEU A 436 3.13 -5.07 -27.07
CA LEU A 436 1.92 -5.23 -26.26
C LEU A 436 1.58 -6.70 -26.00
N GLN A 437 1.80 -7.60 -26.97
CA GLN A 437 1.64 -9.05 -26.77
C GLN A 437 2.63 -9.60 -25.73
N LEU A 438 3.88 -9.13 -25.73
CA LEU A 438 4.87 -9.46 -24.68
C LEU A 438 4.47 -8.91 -23.30
N VAL A 439 3.82 -7.75 -23.23
CA VAL A 439 3.20 -7.24 -21.98
C VAL A 439 2.06 -8.16 -21.53
N LEU A 440 1.11 -8.47 -22.43
CA LEU A 440 -0.04 -9.33 -22.16
C LEU A 440 0.38 -10.69 -21.57
N ALA A 441 1.42 -11.31 -22.14
CA ALA A 441 1.98 -12.58 -21.66
C ALA A 441 2.44 -12.56 -20.19
N GLN A 442 2.66 -11.38 -19.59
CA GLN A 442 3.05 -11.20 -18.18
C GLN A 442 1.92 -10.63 -17.32
N VAL A 443 1.13 -9.69 -17.86
CA VAL A 443 0.07 -8.99 -17.10
C VAL A 443 -1.29 -9.69 -17.18
N HIS A 444 -1.50 -10.61 -18.13
CA HIS A 444 -2.69 -11.47 -18.33
C HIS A 444 -4.05 -10.76 -18.56
N TYR A 445 -4.13 -9.43 -18.36
CA TYR A 445 -5.34 -8.64 -18.51
C TYR A 445 -5.18 -7.59 -19.61
N GLN A 446 -6.12 -7.60 -20.56
CA GLN A 446 -6.25 -6.62 -21.64
C GLN A 446 -7.74 -6.38 -21.93
N PRO A 447 -8.19 -5.12 -22.05
CA PRO A 447 -9.52 -4.80 -22.57
C PRO A 447 -9.74 -5.35 -23.99
N ASP A 448 -10.94 -5.84 -24.29
CA ASP A 448 -11.30 -6.32 -25.64
C ASP A 448 -11.12 -5.25 -26.73
N SER A 449 -11.26 -3.96 -26.38
CA SER A 449 -11.08 -2.82 -27.28
C SER A 449 -9.65 -2.62 -27.80
N TRP A 450 -8.66 -3.29 -27.20
CA TRP A 450 -7.25 -3.12 -27.59
C TRP A 450 -6.78 -4.12 -28.65
N LYS A 451 -7.53 -5.22 -28.86
CA LYS A 451 -7.18 -6.26 -29.83
C LYS A 451 -7.11 -5.63 -31.23
N ASP A 452 -6.03 -5.89 -31.96
CA ASP A 452 -5.73 -5.34 -33.30
C ASP A 452 -5.56 -3.81 -33.38
N HIS A 453 -5.59 -3.09 -32.25
CA HIS A 453 -5.52 -1.63 -32.16
C HIS A 453 -4.31 -1.13 -31.35
N ALA A 454 -3.30 -1.98 -31.11
CA ALA A 454 -2.18 -1.68 -30.21
C ALA A 454 -1.36 -0.44 -30.61
N HIS A 455 -1.37 -0.08 -31.89
CA HIS A 455 -0.65 1.06 -32.46
C HIS A 455 -1.39 2.41 -32.31
N THR A 456 -2.57 2.45 -31.69
CA THR A 456 -3.41 3.66 -31.60
C THR A 456 -3.13 4.48 -30.33
N ASP A 457 -3.20 5.81 -30.44
CA ASP A 457 -3.05 6.73 -29.31
C ASP A 457 -4.09 6.47 -28.19
N TYR A 458 -5.26 5.95 -28.54
CA TYR A 458 -6.30 5.56 -27.59
C TYR A 458 -5.82 4.42 -26.67
N VAL A 459 -5.24 3.35 -27.23
CA VAL A 459 -4.70 2.23 -26.44
C VAL A 459 -3.48 2.70 -25.63
N GLN A 460 -2.61 3.53 -26.21
CA GLN A 460 -1.49 4.14 -25.50
C GLN A 460 -1.95 4.96 -24.28
N ALA A 461 -3.00 5.78 -24.44
CA ALA A 461 -3.57 6.60 -23.37
C ALA A 461 -4.18 5.75 -22.25
N GLU A 462 -4.98 4.72 -22.57
CA GLU A 462 -5.55 3.82 -21.55
C GLU A 462 -4.47 2.99 -20.84
N PHE A 463 -3.50 2.44 -21.58
CA PHE A 463 -2.34 1.76 -20.97
C PHE A 463 -1.53 2.72 -20.09
N GLY A 464 -1.48 4.01 -20.45
CA GLY A 464 -0.84 5.08 -19.67
C GLY A 464 -1.45 5.32 -18.29
N GLN A 465 -2.75 5.05 -18.11
CA GLN A 465 -3.42 5.11 -16.80
C GLN A 465 -2.96 3.96 -15.88
N MET A 466 -2.52 2.84 -16.44
CA MET A 466 -1.96 1.71 -15.70
C MET A 466 -0.43 1.78 -15.56
N PHE A 467 0.26 2.37 -16.53
CA PHE A 467 1.71 2.49 -16.61
C PHE A 467 2.16 3.96 -16.76
N GLN A 468 1.94 4.73 -15.69
CA GLN A 468 2.11 6.18 -15.65
C GLN A 468 3.57 6.61 -15.41
N LEU A 469 3.87 7.86 -15.77
CA LEU A 469 5.19 8.48 -15.56
C LEU A 469 5.45 8.71 -14.05
N LYS A 470 6.69 8.55 -13.59
CA LYS A 470 7.02 8.70 -12.16
C LYS A 470 6.77 10.13 -11.65
N TYR A 471 7.06 11.16 -12.46
CA TYR A 471 6.74 12.55 -12.08
C TYR A 471 5.23 12.78 -11.93
N VAL A 472 4.38 12.16 -12.76
CA VAL A 472 2.91 12.24 -12.63
C VAL A 472 2.48 11.62 -11.30
N TYR A 473 3.00 10.43 -10.97
CA TYR A 473 2.76 9.81 -9.66
C TYR A 473 3.17 10.72 -8.49
N PHE A 474 4.33 11.40 -8.57
CA PHE A 474 4.75 12.31 -7.50
C PHE A 474 3.84 13.54 -7.39
N LEU A 475 3.39 14.10 -8.52
CA LEU A 475 2.42 15.20 -8.54
C LEU A 475 1.06 14.77 -7.97
N GLU A 476 0.59 13.56 -8.30
CA GLU A 476 -0.64 12.98 -7.74
C GLU A 476 -0.55 12.78 -6.23
N GLU A 477 0.54 12.20 -5.70
CA GLU A 477 0.71 12.02 -4.26
C GLU A 477 0.92 13.34 -3.51
N LEU A 478 1.57 14.34 -4.15
CA LEU A 478 1.74 15.69 -3.62
C LEU A 478 0.40 16.43 -3.52
N LEU A 479 -0.43 16.36 -4.55
CA LEU A 479 -1.76 17.01 -4.59
C LEU A 479 -2.86 16.17 -3.92
N SER A 480 -2.58 14.92 -3.57
CA SER A 480 -3.45 13.99 -2.85
C SER A 480 -4.18 14.59 -1.64
N PRO A 481 -3.56 15.43 -0.78
CA PRO A 481 -4.24 16.02 0.39
C PRO A 481 -5.39 16.95 0.01
N PHE A 482 -5.36 17.56 -1.18
CA PHE A 482 -6.41 18.44 -1.69
C PHE A 482 -7.41 17.69 -2.58
N ILE A 483 -6.92 16.77 -3.42
CA ILE A 483 -7.76 15.98 -4.33
C ILE A 483 -8.63 14.96 -3.56
N THR A 484 -8.06 14.29 -2.56
CA THR A 484 -8.76 13.26 -1.75
C THR A 484 -10.07 13.76 -1.11
N PRO A 485 -10.11 14.87 -0.35
CA PRO A 485 -11.36 15.36 0.24
C PRO A 485 -12.40 15.76 -0.81
N ILE A 486 -12.00 16.28 -1.97
CA ILE A 486 -12.92 16.59 -3.08
C ILE A 486 -13.56 15.31 -3.62
N ILE A 487 -12.76 14.27 -3.90
CA ILE A 487 -13.28 12.96 -4.34
C ILE A 487 -14.25 12.38 -3.30
N LEU A 488 -13.88 12.40 -2.01
CA LEU A 488 -14.71 11.88 -0.92
C LEU A 488 -16.06 12.61 -0.85
N CYS A 489 -16.04 13.94 -0.70
CA CYS A 489 -17.22 14.75 -0.46
C CYS A 489 -18.20 14.74 -1.65
N PHE A 490 -17.70 14.83 -2.89
CA PHE A 490 -18.54 15.08 -4.06
C PHE A 490 -18.80 13.86 -4.94
N GLN A 491 -17.84 12.93 -5.07
CA GLN A 491 -17.94 11.79 -5.98
C GLN A 491 -18.25 10.48 -5.26
N LEU A 492 -17.40 10.07 -4.31
CA LEU A 492 -17.56 8.80 -3.58
C LEU A 492 -18.90 8.74 -2.85
N ARG A 493 -19.29 9.85 -2.22
CA ARG A 493 -20.58 10.01 -1.54
C ARG A 493 -21.78 9.63 -2.43
N ARG A 494 -21.75 9.97 -3.72
CA ARG A 494 -22.84 9.65 -4.68
C ARG A 494 -22.90 8.15 -5.01
N LYS A 495 -21.77 7.44 -4.92
CA LYS A 495 -21.69 5.97 -5.13
C LYS A 495 -22.03 5.14 -3.89
N SER A 496 -22.39 5.75 -2.75
CA SER A 496 -22.68 5.02 -1.50
C SER A 496 -23.70 3.88 -1.70
N LEU A 497 -24.79 4.10 -2.46
CA LEU A 497 -25.79 3.07 -2.74
C LEU A 497 -25.20 1.88 -3.49
N GLN A 498 -24.41 2.14 -4.55
CA GLN A 498 -23.73 1.10 -5.33
C GLN A 498 -22.74 0.29 -4.48
N ILE A 499 -22.07 0.93 -3.52
CA ILE A 499 -21.16 0.26 -2.58
C ILE A 499 -21.93 -0.66 -1.63
N ILE A 500 -23.06 -0.22 -1.07
CA ILE A 500 -23.93 -1.06 -0.22
C ILE A 500 -24.46 -2.26 -1.00
N ASP A 501 -24.92 -2.05 -2.24
CA ASP A 501 -25.41 -3.13 -3.10
C ASP A 501 -24.32 -4.12 -3.50
N PHE A 502 -23.11 -3.61 -3.77
CA PHE A 502 -21.95 -4.45 -4.03
C PHE A 502 -21.61 -5.32 -2.81
N LEU A 503 -21.54 -4.73 -1.60
CA LEU A 503 -21.24 -5.48 -0.38
C LEU A 503 -22.32 -6.52 -0.07
N ARG A 504 -23.61 -6.22 -0.30
CA ARG A 504 -24.68 -7.20 -0.11
C ARG A 504 -24.65 -8.33 -1.14
N ASN A 505 -24.46 -8.01 -2.42
CA ASN A 505 -24.62 -8.97 -3.51
C ASN A 505 -23.35 -9.82 -3.78
N TYR A 506 -22.16 -9.34 -3.40
CA TYR A 506 -20.87 -9.99 -3.67
C TYR A 506 -20.09 -10.36 -2.40
N THR A 507 -20.79 -10.59 -1.28
CA THR A 507 -20.26 -11.20 -0.06
C THR A 507 -20.86 -12.59 0.11
N VAL A 508 -20.01 -13.58 0.38
CA VAL A 508 -20.40 -14.97 0.68
C VAL A 508 -19.78 -15.35 2.03
N ASP A 509 -20.56 -15.97 2.90
CA ASP A 509 -20.04 -16.55 4.14
C ASP A 509 -19.43 -17.93 3.86
N VAL A 510 -18.17 -18.12 4.23
CA VAL A 510 -17.42 -19.36 4.02
C VAL A 510 -17.12 -20.01 5.36
N GLN A 511 -17.58 -21.25 5.54
CA GLN A 511 -17.46 -21.97 6.81
C GLN A 511 -16.00 -22.04 7.29
N GLY A 512 -15.76 -21.56 8.51
CA GLY A 512 -14.43 -21.50 9.10
C GLY A 512 -13.52 -20.37 8.59
N VAL A 513 -14.03 -19.47 7.74
CA VAL A 513 -13.32 -18.25 7.27
C VAL A 513 -14.14 -16.98 7.53
N GLY A 514 -15.46 -17.01 7.44
CA GLY A 514 -16.35 -15.84 7.56
C GLY A 514 -16.65 -15.18 6.21
N ASP A 515 -17.05 -13.91 6.24
CA ASP A 515 -17.55 -13.18 5.07
C ASP A 515 -16.42 -12.77 4.11
N VAL A 516 -16.43 -13.31 2.89
CA VAL A 516 -15.42 -13.10 1.84
C VAL A 516 -16.05 -12.64 0.52
N CYS A 517 -15.25 -11.99 -0.32
CA CYS A 517 -15.72 -11.54 -1.62
C CYS A 517 -16.04 -12.74 -2.54
N SER A 518 -17.22 -12.74 -3.16
CA SER A 518 -17.72 -13.88 -3.96
C SER A 518 -16.80 -14.23 -5.13
N PHE A 519 -16.20 -13.23 -5.78
CA PHE A 519 -15.22 -13.43 -6.86
C PHE A 519 -13.95 -14.17 -6.41
N ALA A 520 -13.59 -14.09 -5.13
CA ALA A 520 -12.45 -14.81 -4.56
C ALA A 520 -12.73 -16.30 -4.30
N GLN A 521 -13.96 -16.78 -4.49
CA GLN A 521 -14.26 -18.21 -4.51
C GLN A 521 -14.02 -18.84 -5.90
N LEU A 522 -13.70 -18.04 -6.93
CA LEU A 522 -13.43 -18.50 -8.30
C LEU A 522 -14.57 -19.36 -8.89
N ASP A 523 -15.81 -19.10 -8.47
CA ASP A 523 -17.02 -19.79 -8.93
C ASP A 523 -17.35 -19.39 -10.38
N ILE A 524 -16.86 -20.18 -11.32
CA ILE A 524 -17.05 -19.98 -12.76
C ILE A 524 -18.55 -20.02 -13.13
N GLY A 525 -19.36 -20.82 -12.44
CA GLY A 525 -20.81 -20.91 -12.70
C GLY A 525 -21.56 -19.62 -12.36
N LYS A 526 -21.13 -18.89 -11.33
CA LYS A 526 -21.75 -17.61 -10.91
C LYS A 526 -21.10 -16.37 -11.52
N HIS A 527 -19.81 -16.44 -11.87
CA HIS A 527 -19.00 -15.26 -12.20
C HIS A 527 -18.13 -15.40 -13.46
N GLY A 528 -18.15 -16.55 -14.13
CA GLY A 528 -17.46 -16.75 -15.40
C GLY A 528 -18.00 -15.85 -16.51
N ASN A 529 -17.12 -15.43 -17.41
CA ASN A 529 -17.53 -14.82 -18.66
C ASN A 529 -17.98 -15.94 -19.62
N MET A 530 -19.10 -15.76 -20.31
CA MET A 530 -19.63 -16.73 -21.29
C MET A 530 -19.10 -16.50 -22.72
N LYS A 531 -18.07 -15.66 -22.87
CA LYS A 531 -17.41 -15.30 -24.12
C LYS A 531 -16.01 -15.91 -24.19
#